data_AF-A0A8S3JKJ8-F1
#
_entry.id   AF-A0A8S3JKJ8-F1
#
_cell.length_a   1.000
_cell.length_b   1.000
_cell.length_c   1.000
_cell.angle_alpha   90.00
_cell.angle_beta   90.00
_cell.angle_gamma   90.00
#
_symmetry.space_group_name_H-M   'P 1'
#
loop_
_entity.id
_entity.type
_entity.pdbx_description
1 polymer ?
#
loop_
_entity_poly.entity_id
_entity_poly.type
_entity_poly.pdbx_seq_one_letter_code
_entity_poly.pdbx_strand_id
1 'polypeptide(L)'
;MASLLKLFLTLEPSLRFYLRSQRIAEIHEALISSLLVCQPKDPVAWLLSCLMELHTLPPSAKINLNWDYFIPQIYRPVDRPFNIESSLSYVFAVCDDTLEPNERQIRMAIEHYKLHVQRKLFSAWLRYHLTQLGQKRWLEKREQAASEYYRVRSLNIYFRQWSQWVTHRLARQKAAACHINHCAETYQMRIILNEWNLVAQQA
;
A
#
# COMPACT_ATOMS: atom_id res chain seq x y z
N MET A 1 -18.17 16.60 7.86
CA MET A 1 -18.74 17.06 9.15
C MET A 1 -17.83 18.05 9.90
N ALA A 2 -16.51 17.84 10.03
CA ALA A 2 -15.62 18.76 10.76
C ALA A 2 -15.61 20.22 10.25
N SER A 3 -15.82 20.44 8.94
CA SER A 3 -15.83 21.79 8.34
C SER A 3 -17.09 22.60 8.68
N LEU A 4 -18.28 21.97 8.70
CA LEU A 4 -19.54 22.65 9.05
C LEU A 4 -19.63 22.95 10.55
N LEU A 5 -19.18 22.04 11.41
CA LEU A 5 -19.07 22.28 12.85
C LEU A 5 -18.14 23.46 13.16
N LYS A 6 -16.99 23.52 12.48
CA LYS A 6 -16.03 24.62 12.63
C LYS A 6 -16.62 25.96 12.19
N LEU A 7 -17.35 25.99 11.07
CA LEU A 7 -18.04 27.19 10.60
C LEU A 7 -19.12 27.65 11.57
N PHE A 8 -19.93 26.73 12.10
CA PHE A 8 -20.98 27.05 13.09
C PHE A 8 -20.42 27.60 14.39
N LEU A 9 -19.31 27.03 14.89
CA LEU A 9 -18.63 27.52 16.10
C LEU A 9 -18.01 28.91 15.92
N THR A 10 -17.69 29.31 14.69
CA THR A 10 -17.19 30.66 14.36
C THR A 10 -18.29 31.71 14.15
N LEU A 11 -19.57 31.31 14.16
CA LEU A 11 -20.69 32.25 13.99
C LEU A 11 -20.94 33.09 15.24
N GLU A 12 -21.37 34.34 15.03
CA GLU A 12 -21.79 35.24 16.09
C GLU A 12 -22.93 34.61 16.93
N PRO A 13 -22.92 34.73 18.27
CA PRO A 13 -23.97 34.17 19.13
C PRO A 13 -25.39 34.62 18.76
N SER A 14 -25.56 35.87 18.32
CA SER A 14 -26.85 36.45 17.89
C SER A 14 -27.42 35.72 16.66
N LEU A 15 -26.58 35.44 15.67
CA LEU A 15 -26.96 34.69 14.48
C LEU A 15 -27.25 33.23 14.80
N ARG A 16 -26.49 32.60 15.69
CA ARG A 16 -26.77 31.24 16.18
C ARG A 16 -28.14 31.15 16.85
N PHE A 17 -28.48 32.13 17.68
CA PHE A 17 -29.80 32.24 18.31
C PHE A 17 -30.91 32.44 17.26
N TYR A 18 -30.68 33.28 16.25
CA TYR A 18 -31.62 33.47 15.15
C TYR A 18 -31.88 32.16 14.38
N LEU A 19 -30.84 31.44 13.99
CA LEU A 19 -30.98 30.17 13.25
C LEU A 19 -31.79 29.12 14.04
N ARG A 20 -31.66 29.12 15.37
CA ARG A 20 -32.41 28.23 16.28
C ARG A 20 -33.85 28.69 16.50
N SER A 21 -34.06 29.96 16.83
CA SER A 21 -35.40 30.52 17.07
C SER A 21 -36.31 30.39 15.85
N GLN A 22 -35.72 30.47 14.65
CA GLN A 22 -36.42 30.28 13.38
C GLN A 22 -36.45 28.82 12.92
N ARG A 23 -35.91 27.87 13.69
CA ARG A 23 -35.93 26.41 13.41
C ARG A 23 -35.44 26.06 12.01
N ILE A 24 -34.36 26.71 11.59
CA ILE A 24 -33.85 26.63 10.21
C ILE A 24 -33.36 25.22 9.89
N ALA A 25 -32.90 24.46 10.89
CA ALA A 25 -32.48 23.07 10.72
C ALA A 25 -33.63 22.17 10.26
N GLU A 26 -34.80 22.30 10.88
CA GLU A 26 -36.00 21.52 10.58
C GLU A 26 -36.61 21.94 9.24
N ILE A 27 -36.59 23.24 8.93
CA ILE A 27 -37.01 23.77 7.63
C ILE A 27 -36.13 23.21 6.52
N HIS A 28 -34.82 23.26 6.70
CA HIS A 28 -33.85 22.74 5.75
C HIS A 28 -34.02 21.23 5.55
N GLU A 29 -34.23 20.49 6.64
CA GLU A 29 -34.49 19.04 6.57
C GLU A 29 -35.76 18.71 5.77
N ALA A 30 -36.87 19.41 6.02
CA ALA A 30 -38.12 19.17 5.30
C ALA A 30 -37.99 19.50 3.80
N LEU A 31 -37.28 20.58 3.47
CA LEU A 31 -37.04 20.97 2.08
C LEU A 31 -36.17 19.95 1.33
N ILE A 32 -35.05 19.53 1.92
CA ILE A 32 -34.16 18.53 1.29
C ILE A 32 -34.85 17.17 1.16
N SER A 33 -35.58 16.75 2.20
CA SER A 33 -36.33 15.50 2.16
C SER A 33 -37.36 15.52 1.04
N SER A 34 -38.05 16.64 0.84
CA SER A 34 -39.02 16.80 -0.25
C SER A 34 -38.38 16.74 -1.64
N LEU A 35 -37.22 17.37 -1.83
CA LEU A 35 -36.50 17.36 -3.10
C LEU A 35 -36.06 15.96 -3.50
N LEU A 36 -35.55 15.20 -2.53
CA LEU A 36 -35.00 13.88 -2.80
C LEU A 36 -36.08 12.83 -3.05
N VAL A 37 -37.22 12.96 -2.38
CA VAL A 37 -38.35 12.04 -2.55
C VAL A 37 -39.17 12.39 -3.79
N CYS A 38 -39.46 13.68 -4.02
CA CYS A 38 -40.35 14.10 -5.11
C CYS A 38 -39.63 14.24 -6.46
N GLN A 39 -38.30 14.42 -6.45
CA GLN A 39 -37.45 14.59 -7.65
C GLN A 39 -38.09 15.46 -8.75
N PRO A 40 -38.46 16.72 -8.43
CA PRO A 40 -39.13 17.59 -9.38
C PRO A 40 -38.24 17.89 -10.59
N LYS A 41 -38.87 18.02 -11.78
CA LYS A 41 -38.15 18.38 -13.03
C LYS A 41 -37.44 19.74 -12.93
N ASP A 42 -38.00 20.67 -12.16
CA ASP A 42 -37.38 21.94 -11.80
C ASP A 42 -37.29 22.06 -10.27
N PRO A 43 -36.12 21.83 -9.68
CA PRO A 43 -35.92 21.89 -8.23
C PRO A 43 -36.01 23.31 -7.67
N VAL A 44 -35.70 24.34 -8.47
CA VAL A 44 -35.71 25.73 -8.00
C VAL A 44 -37.15 26.23 -7.88
N ALA A 45 -37.98 25.98 -8.90
CA ALA A 45 -39.39 26.32 -8.85
C ALA A 45 -40.11 25.59 -7.70
N TRP A 46 -39.75 24.32 -7.46
CA TRP A 46 -40.27 23.54 -6.33
C TRP A 46 -39.89 24.16 -4.98
N LEU A 47 -38.60 24.45 -4.75
CA LEU A 47 -38.16 25.08 -3.50
C LEU A 47 -38.84 26.43 -3.25
N LEU A 48 -39.04 27.24 -4.29
CA LEU A 48 -39.73 28.52 -4.16
C LEU A 48 -41.18 28.33 -3.73
N SER A 49 -41.89 27.35 -4.30
CA SER A 49 -43.26 27.04 -3.86
C SER A 49 -43.32 26.60 -2.39
N CYS A 50 -42.42 25.73 -1.95
CA CYS A 50 -42.36 25.29 -0.56
C CYS A 50 -42.03 26.44 0.41
N LEU A 51 -41.13 27.35 0.02
CA LEU A 51 -40.78 28.53 0.82
C LEU A 51 -41.92 29.55 0.89
N MET A 52 -42.67 29.73 -0.21
CA MET A 52 -43.86 30.58 -0.23
C MET A 52 -44.95 30.02 0.69
N GLU A 53 -45.21 28.72 0.62
CA GLU A 53 -46.13 28.03 1.53
C GLU A 53 -45.70 28.21 2.98
N LEU A 54 -44.41 28.02 3.28
CA LEU A 54 -43.84 28.22 4.61
C LEU A 54 -44.03 29.65 5.11
N HIS A 55 -43.88 30.66 4.24
CA HIS A 55 -44.10 32.06 4.61
C HIS A 55 -45.56 32.32 5.02
N THR A 56 -46.51 31.68 4.33
CA THR A 56 -47.96 31.82 4.60
C THR A 56 -48.47 31.06 5.82
N LEU A 57 -47.68 30.14 6.38
CA LEU A 57 -48.10 29.34 7.53
C LEU A 57 -48.21 30.17 8.83
N PRO A 58 -49.23 29.89 9.67
CA PRO A 58 -49.32 30.49 10.99
C PRO A 58 -48.13 30.07 11.86
N PRO A 59 -47.70 30.92 12.82
CA PRO A 59 -46.56 30.62 13.68
C PRO A 59 -46.73 29.32 14.47
N SER A 60 -47.96 28.93 14.82
CA SER A 60 -48.27 27.65 15.45
C SER A 60 -47.96 26.42 14.57
N ALA A 61 -48.12 26.53 13.25
CA ALA A 61 -47.78 25.46 12.31
C ALA A 61 -46.28 25.37 12.05
N LYS A 62 -45.56 26.50 12.09
CA LYS A 62 -44.09 26.55 12.00
C LYS A 62 -43.41 25.85 13.19
N ILE A 63 -44.06 25.83 14.34
CA ILE A 63 -43.57 25.14 15.56
C ILE A 63 -43.69 23.61 15.45
N ASN A 64 -44.50 23.07 14.54
CA ASN A 64 -44.68 21.62 14.38
C ASN A 64 -44.37 21.15 12.95
N LEU A 65 -43.31 21.71 12.34
CA LEU A 65 -42.86 21.27 11.01
C LEU A 65 -42.17 19.90 11.10
N ASN A 66 -42.79 18.88 10.50
CA ASN A 66 -42.20 17.56 10.34
C ASN A 66 -41.38 17.47 9.04
N TRP A 67 -40.45 16.51 8.98
CA TRP A 67 -39.57 16.28 7.82
C TRP A 67 -40.33 15.93 6.52
N ASP A 68 -41.55 15.39 6.64
CA ASP A 68 -42.39 14.91 5.55
C ASP A 68 -43.46 15.93 5.10
N TYR A 69 -43.41 17.15 5.64
CA TYR A 69 -44.45 18.16 5.44
C TYR A 69 -44.68 18.50 3.96
N PHE A 70 -43.61 18.73 3.20
CA PHE A 70 -43.68 19.07 1.77
C PHE A 70 -43.74 17.83 0.86
N ILE A 71 -43.86 16.62 1.43
CA ILE A 71 -43.96 15.38 0.66
C ILE A 71 -45.44 15.02 0.48
N PRO A 72 -45.96 14.97 -0.77
CA PRO A 72 -47.32 14.53 -1.00
C PRO A 72 -47.52 13.12 -0.44
N GLN A 73 -48.70 12.85 0.13
CA GLN A 73 -49.00 11.58 0.82
C GLN A 73 -48.73 10.33 -0.04
N ILE A 74 -48.88 10.44 -1.36
CA ILE A 74 -48.64 9.38 -2.35
C ILE A 74 -47.17 8.95 -2.39
N TYR A 75 -46.24 9.87 -2.11
CA TYR A 75 -44.79 9.65 -2.20
C TYR A 75 -44.13 9.52 -0.83
N ARG A 76 -44.91 9.53 0.26
CA ARG A 76 -44.36 9.51 1.61
C ARG A 76 -43.75 8.14 1.92
N PRO A 77 -42.45 8.05 2.21
CA PRO A 77 -41.83 6.79 2.59
C PRO A 77 -42.29 6.38 4.00
N VAL A 78 -42.36 5.06 4.24
CA VAL A 78 -42.73 4.49 5.55
C VAL A 78 -41.69 4.82 6.62
N ASP A 79 -40.42 4.82 6.21
CA ASP A 79 -39.29 5.18 7.06
C ASP A 79 -38.76 6.57 6.70
N ARG A 80 -38.31 7.31 7.72
CA ARG A 80 -37.63 8.60 7.53
C ARG A 80 -36.34 8.36 6.73
N PRO A 81 -36.14 8.99 5.56
CA PRO A 81 -34.97 8.76 4.72
C PRO A 81 -33.68 9.28 5.37
N PHE A 82 -33.81 10.15 6.37
CA PHE A 82 -32.69 10.76 7.09
C PHE A 82 -32.87 10.69 8.60
N ASN A 83 -31.96 10.03 9.32
CA ASN A 83 -31.78 10.27 10.76
C ASN A 83 -30.92 11.53 10.97
N ILE A 84 -31.39 12.69 10.48
CA ILE A 84 -30.70 13.99 10.65
C ILE A 84 -30.69 14.43 12.13
N GLU A 85 -31.54 13.83 12.96
CA GLU A 85 -31.50 13.90 14.43
C GLU A 85 -30.15 13.56 15.06
N SER A 86 -29.20 12.97 14.31
CA SER A 86 -27.84 12.73 14.82
C SER A 86 -26.76 13.66 14.28
N SER A 87 -27.00 14.49 13.26
CA SER A 87 -25.93 15.25 12.58
C SER A 87 -26.18 16.75 12.49
N LEU A 88 -27.30 17.23 11.94
CA LEU A 88 -27.58 18.68 11.92
C LEU A 88 -28.16 19.15 13.25
N SER A 89 -29.11 18.42 13.83
CA SER A 89 -29.55 18.69 15.21
C SER A 89 -28.37 18.71 16.17
N TYR A 90 -27.41 17.80 16.02
CA TYR A 90 -26.16 17.79 16.78
C TYR A 90 -25.32 19.04 16.49
N VAL A 91 -25.11 19.44 15.23
CA VAL A 91 -24.38 20.68 14.88
C VAL A 91 -25.06 21.93 15.47
N PHE A 92 -26.39 22.00 15.43
CA PHE A 92 -27.17 23.11 15.97
C PHE A 92 -27.32 23.05 17.51
N ALA A 93 -27.21 21.89 18.15
CA ALA A 93 -27.30 21.68 19.60
C ALA A 93 -25.94 21.73 20.32
N VAL A 94 -24.84 21.35 19.68
CA VAL A 94 -23.46 21.37 20.23
C VAL A 94 -22.99 22.77 20.63
N CYS A 95 -23.64 23.83 20.12
CA CYS A 95 -23.35 25.20 20.52
C CYS A 95 -24.01 25.63 21.85
N ASP A 96 -24.75 24.74 22.53
CA ASP A 96 -25.11 24.98 23.92
C ASP A 96 -23.91 24.61 24.80
N ASP A 97 -23.50 25.51 25.69
CA ASP A 97 -22.50 25.30 26.74
C ASP A 97 -22.89 24.18 27.74
N THR A 98 -23.88 23.35 27.42
CA THR A 98 -24.46 22.30 28.26
C THR A 98 -24.13 20.88 27.80
N LEU A 99 -23.40 20.71 26.69
CA LEU A 99 -22.88 19.40 26.26
C LEU A 99 -21.47 19.16 26.84
N GLU A 100 -21.33 19.29 28.16
CA GLU A 100 -20.21 18.63 28.84
C GLU A 100 -20.38 17.12 28.61
N PRO A 101 -19.40 16.43 28.00
CA PRO A 101 -19.52 15.01 27.75
C PRO A 101 -19.69 14.29 29.08
N ASN A 102 -20.75 13.49 29.18
CA ASN A 102 -21.04 12.74 30.40
C ASN A 102 -19.83 11.84 30.73
N GLU A 103 -19.54 11.62 32.01
CA GLU A 103 -18.39 10.85 32.49
C GLU A 103 -18.27 9.48 31.79
N ARG A 104 -19.40 8.86 31.45
CA ARG A 104 -19.45 7.62 30.66
C ARG A 104 -18.87 7.78 29.25
N GLN A 105 -19.19 8.87 28.55
CA GLN A 105 -18.67 9.16 27.21
C GLN A 105 -17.17 9.43 27.25
N ILE A 106 -16.70 10.16 28.26
CA ILE A 106 -15.27 10.40 28.48
C ILE A 106 -14.52 9.08 28.71
N ARG A 107 -15.02 8.21 29.58
CA ARG A 107 -14.44 6.88 29.81
C ARG A 107 -14.38 6.05 28.53
N MET A 108 -15.45 6.01 27.75
CA MET A 108 -15.49 5.27 26.48
C MET A 108 -14.48 5.82 25.46
N ALA A 109 -14.33 7.15 25.38
CA ALA A 109 -13.35 7.77 24.49
C ALA A 109 -11.90 7.42 24.91
N ILE A 110 -11.62 7.42 26.22
CA ILE A 110 -10.31 7.03 26.76
C ILE A 110 -10.01 5.56 26.43
N GLU A 111 -10.96 4.66 26.68
CA GLU A 111 -10.78 3.23 26.38
C GLU A 111 -10.59 2.97 24.87
N HIS A 112 -11.36 3.67 24.03
CA HIS A 112 -11.18 3.61 22.59
C HIS A 112 -9.79 4.10 22.16
N TYR A 113 -9.32 5.21 22.74
CA TYR A 113 -7.99 5.75 22.47
C TYR A 113 -6.88 4.77 22.92
N LYS A 114 -6.99 4.20 24.13
CA LYS A 114 -6.04 3.19 24.63
C LYS A 114 -5.96 1.99 23.68
N LEU A 115 -7.10 1.45 23.27
CA LEU A 115 -7.17 0.32 22.34
C LEU A 115 -6.54 0.67 20.99
N HIS A 116 -6.81 1.87 20.48
CA HIS A 116 -6.22 2.35 19.24
C HIS A 116 -4.68 2.43 19.35
N VAL A 117 -4.16 3.01 20.43
CA VAL A 117 -2.71 3.11 20.67
C VAL A 117 -2.07 1.73 20.82
N GLN A 118 -2.69 0.82 21.58
CA GLN A 118 -2.21 -0.55 21.73
C GLN A 118 -2.13 -1.30 20.40
N ARG A 119 -3.18 -1.21 19.57
CA ARG A 119 -3.18 -1.81 18.22
C ARG A 119 -2.08 -1.24 17.35
N LYS A 120 -1.88 0.08 17.39
CA LYS A 120 -0.83 0.75 16.61
C LYS A 120 0.56 0.28 17.05
N LEU A 121 0.83 0.27 18.37
CA LEU A 121 2.09 -0.23 18.95
C LEU A 121 2.34 -1.69 18.57
N PHE A 122 1.35 -2.56 18.76
CA PHE A 122 1.48 -3.97 18.40
C PHE A 122 1.77 -4.15 16.92
N SER A 123 1.05 -3.44 16.04
CA SER A 123 1.28 -3.51 14.60
C SER A 123 2.67 -3.01 14.18
N ALA A 124 3.21 -2.00 14.87
CA ALA A 124 4.54 -1.46 14.63
C ALA A 124 5.62 -2.43 15.11
N TRP A 125 5.43 -3.00 16.31
CA TRP A 125 6.32 -4.01 16.88
C TRP A 125 6.37 -5.26 16.01
N LEU A 126 5.22 -5.77 15.55
CA LEU A 126 5.15 -6.91 14.64
C LEU A 126 5.87 -6.62 13.32
N ARG A 127 5.63 -5.45 12.73
CA ARG A 127 6.33 -5.00 11.50
C ARG A 127 7.85 -4.95 11.69
N TYR A 128 8.31 -4.41 12.81
CA TYR A 128 9.73 -4.39 13.15
C TYR A 128 10.31 -5.82 13.21
N HIS A 129 9.64 -6.72 13.95
CA HIS A 129 10.10 -8.10 14.09
C HIS A 129 10.17 -8.86 12.76
N LEU A 130 9.15 -8.71 11.91
CA LEU A 130 9.12 -9.32 10.59
C LEU A 130 10.24 -8.75 9.69
N THR A 131 10.50 -7.45 9.79
CA THR A 131 11.60 -6.81 9.06
C THR A 131 12.95 -7.35 9.49
N GLN A 132 13.18 -7.50 10.81
CA GLN A 132 14.42 -8.07 11.35
C GLN A 132 14.62 -9.53 10.93
N LEU A 133 13.57 -10.35 10.97
CA LEU A 133 13.60 -11.72 10.46
C LEU A 133 13.92 -11.77 8.96
N GLY A 134 13.33 -10.87 8.17
CA GLY A 134 13.61 -10.74 6.75
C GLY A 134 15.06 -10.35 6.46
N GLN A 135 15.59 -9.37 7.19
CA GLN A 135 16.98 -8.92 7.08
C GLN A 135 17.95 -10.04 7.43
N LYS A 136 17.71 -10.78 8.52
CA LYS A 136 18.53 -11.92 8.92
C LYS A 136 18.59 -12.98 7.82
N ARG A 137 17.43 -13.40 7.29
CA ARG A 137 17.37 -14.38 6.19
C ARG A 137 18.06 -13.89 4.92
N TRP A 138 17.94 -12.60 4.60
CA TRP A 138 18.61 -12.02 3.45
C TRP A 138 20.14 -12.03 3.62
N LEU A 139 20.62 -11.71 4.82
CA LEU A 139 22.04 -11.72 5.14
C LEU A 139 22.62 -13.13 5.10
N GLU A 140 21.92 -14.12 5.68
CA GLU A 140 22.29 -15.54 5.61
C GLU A 140 22.41 -16.03 4.15
N LYS A 141 21.45 -15.68 3.29
CA LYS A 141 21.51 -16.03 1.85
C LYS A 141 22.72 -15.40 1.15
N ARG A 142 23.03 -14.13 1.47
CA ARG A 142 24.20 -13.44 0.89
C ARG A 142 25.51 -14.04 1.37
N GLU A 143 25.58 -14.42 2.64
CA GLU A 143 26.75 -15.08 3.21
C GLU A 143 26.98 -16.45 2.56
N GLN A 144 25.93 -17.26 2.40
CA GLN A 144 26.00 -18.54 1.69
C GLN A 144 26.46 -18.36 0.24
N ALA A 145 25.89 -17.40 -0.49
CA ALA A 145 26.28 -17.11 -1.87
C ALA A 145 27.75 -16.64 -1.97
N ALA A 146 28.20 -15.81 -1.02
CA ALA A 146 29.60 -15.37 -0.97
C ALA A 146 30.54 -16.55 -0.68
N SER A 147 30.20 -17.39 0.30
CA SER A 147 30.97 -18.60 0.65
C SER A 147 31.12 -19.53 -0.56
N GLU A 148 30.03 -19.80 -1.27
CA GLU A 148 30.06 -20.65 -2.47
C GLU A 148 30.89 -20.03 -3.59
N TYR A 149 30.75 -18.72 -3.83
CA TYR A 149 31.57 -18.00 -4.81
C TYR A 149 33.06 -18.13 -4.49
N TYR A 150 33.46 -17.91 -3.24
CA TYR A 150 34.87 -18.02 -2.84
C TYR A 150 35.39 -19.46 -2.93
N ARG A 151 34.56 -20.45 -2.58
CA ARG A 151 34.89 -21.87 -2.72
C ARG A 151 35.15 -22.23 -4.18
N VAL A 152 34.22 -21.89 -5.08
CA VAL A 152 34.33 -22.15 -6.52
C VAL A 152 35.52 -21.40 -7.12
N ARG A 153 35.70 -20.13 -6.76
CA ARG A 153 36.85 -19.33 -7.20
C ARG A 153 38.17 -19.97 -6.81
N SER A 154 38.29 -20.42 -5.57
CA SER A 154 39.52 -21.06 -5.07
C SER A 154 39.80 -22.34 -5.84
N LEU A 155 38.78 -23.19 -6.02
CA LEU A 155 38.90 -24.43 -6.78
C LEU A 155 39.30 -24.17 -8.24
N ASN A 156 38.74 -23.13 -8.88
CA ASN A 156 39.10 -22.73 -10.23
C ASN A 156 40.55 -22.26 -10.37
N ILE A 157 41.11 -21.59 -9.35
CA ILE A 157 42.52 -21.19 -9.34
C ILE A 157 43.42 -22.42 -9.38
N TYR A 158 43.19 -23.39 -8.48
CA TYR A 158 43.95 -24.63 -8.45
C TYR A 158 43.75 -25.47 -9.72
N PHE A 159 42.52 -25.54 -10.22
CA PHE A 159 42.22 -26.27 -11.46
C PHE A 159 42.94 -25.66 -12.66
N ARG A 160 43.00 -24.32 -12.77
CA ARG A 160 43.76 -23.65 -13.83
C ARG A 160 45.25 -23.95 -13.75
N GLN A 161 45.84 -23.89 -12.55
CA GLN A 161 47.26 -24.23 -12.36
C GLN A 161 47.54 -25.69 -12.74
N TRP A 162 46.68 -26.61 -12.28
CA TRP A 162 46.78 -28.02 -12.64
C TRP A 162 46.65 -28.24 -14.16
N SER A 163 45.66 -27.62 -14.80
CA SER A 163 45.45 -27.72 -16.25
C SER A 163 46.65 -27.19 -17.05
N GLN A 164 47.22 -26.07 -16.63
CA GLN A 164 48.45 -25.53 -17.24
C GLN A 164 49.63 -26.48 -17.06
N TRP A 165 49.80 -27.06 -15.87
CA TRP A 165 50.85 -28.05 -15.61
C TRP A 165 50.69 -29.31 -16.48
N VAL A 166 49.47 -29.85 -16.60
CA VAL A 166 49.18 -31.02 -17.45
C VAL A 166 49.51 -30.70 -18.90
N THR A 167 49.06 -29.54 -19.39
CA THR A 167 49.33 -29.09 -20.77
C THR A 167 50.83 -28.97 -21.04
N HIS A 168 51.57 -28.37 -20.11
CA HIS A 168 53.02 -28.24 -20.22
C HIS A 168 53.72 -29.61 -20.19
N ARG A 169 53.27 -30.54 -19.34
CA ARG A 169 53.81 -31.90 -19.25
C ARG A 169 53.60 -32.69 -20.54
N LEU A 170 52.40 -32.62 -21.11
CA LEU A 170 52.08 -33.27 -22.39
C LEU A 170 52.92 -32.69 -23.53
N ALA A 171 53.08 -31.37 -23.57
CA ALA A 171 53.94 -30.71 -24.56
C ALA A 171 55.40 -31.20 -24.45
N ARG A 172 55.93 -31.32 -23.23
CA ARG A 172 57.28 -31.86 -22.99
C ARG A 172 57.41 -33.33 -23.41
N GLN A 173 56.42 -34.17 -23.11
CA GLN A 173 56.43 -35.57 -23.54
C GLN A 173 56.42 -35.68 -25.07
N LYS A 174 55.59 -34.88 -25.75
CA LYS A 174 55.54 -34.84 -27.21
C LYS A 174 56.88 -34.39 -27.81
N ALA A 175 57.51 -33.37 -27.24
CA ALA A 175 58.83 -32.92 -27.67
C ALA A 175 59.90 -34.00 -27.48
N ALA A 176 59.94 -34.66 -26.32
CA ALA A 176 60.87 -35.74 -26.04
C ALA A 176 60.68 -36.94 -27.01
N ALA A 177 59.43 -37.34 -27.27
CA ALA A 177 59.13 -38.39 -28.24
C ALA A 177 59.60 -38.02 -29.65
N CYS A 178 59.41 -36.76 -30.07
CA CYS A 178 59.90 -36.27 -31.35
C CYS A 178 61.43 -36.35 -31.45
N HIS A 179 62.16 -35.95 -30.40
CA HIS A 179 63.61 -36.08 -30.35
C HIS A 179 64.09 -37.53 -30.42
N ILE A 180 63.47 -38.44 -29.67
CA ILE A 180 63.82 -39.87 -29.68
C ILE A 180 63.59 -40.47 -31.06
N ASN A 181 62.43 -40.20 -31.67
CA ASN A 181 62.10 -40.68 -33.01
C ASN A 181 63.10 -40.16 -34.05
N HIS A 182 63.46 -38.88 -34.01
CA HIS A 182 64.45 -38.31 -34.91
C HIS A 182 65.82 -38.97 -34.78
N CYS A 183 66.29 -39.21 -33.55
CA CYS A 183 67.54 -39.94 -33.32
C CYS A 183 67.46 -41.39 -33.83
N ALA A 184 66.34 -42.07 -33.61
CA ALA A 184 66.11 -43.44 -34.05
C ALA A 184 66.08 -43.55 -35.59
N GLU A 185 65.37 -42.65 -36.27
CA GLU A 185 65.32 -42.55 -37.73
C GLU A 185 66.71 -42.28 -38.31
N THR A 186 67.45 -41.34 -37.73
CA THR A 186 68.83 -41.00 -38.16
C THR A 186 69.76 -42.20 -37.98
N TYR A 187 69.64 -42.94 -36.87
CA TYR A 187 70.44 -44.13 -36.61
C TYR A 187 70.09 -45.28 -37.56
N GLN A 188 68.80 -45.55 -37.79
CA GLN A 188 68.35 -46.52 -38.78
C GLN A 188 68.90 -46.20 -40.18
N MET A 189 68.83 -44.93 -40.59
CA MET A 189 69.33 -44.52 -41.90
C MET A 189 70.85 -44.71 -42.03
N ARG A 190 71.61 -44.46 -40.95
CA ARG A 190 73.04 -44.77 -40.91
C ARG A 190 73.33 -46.27 -41.05
N ILE A 191 72.57 -47.13 -40.37
CA ILE A 191 72.71 -48.59 -40.53
C ILE A 191 72.45 -48.98 -41.98
N ILE A 192 71.34 -48.54 -42.56
CA ILE A 192 70.98 -48.86 -43.96
C ILE A 192 72.08 -48.41 -44.93
N LEU A 193 72.60 -47.18 -44.78
CA LEU A 193 73.68 -46.66 -45.62
C LEU A 193 74.98 -47.44 -45.45
N ASN A 194 75.32 -47.85 -44.22
CA ASN A 194 76.52 -48.66 -43.97
C ASN A 194 76.40 -50.04 -44.63
N GLU A 195 75.26 -50.71 -44.49
CA GLU A 195 74.99 -51.99 -45.15
C GLU A 195 75.06 -51.86 -46.68
N TRP A 196 74.48 -50.80 -47.25
CA TRP A 196 74.58 -50.52 -48.69
C TRP A 196 76.03 -50.31 -49.15
N ASN A 197 76.82 -49.57 -48.39
CA ASN A 197 78.24 -49.33 -48.71
C ASN A 197 79.05 -50.64 -48.65
N LEU A 198 78.78 -51.51 -47.68
CA LEU A 198 79.42 -52.82 -47.59
C LEU A 198 79.10 -53.69 -48.81
N VAL A 199 77.83 -53.72 -49.26
CA VAL A 199 77.44 -54.43 -50.48
C VAL A 199 78.11 -53.84 -51.71
N ALA A 200 78.16 -52.51 -51.83
CA ALA A 200 78.78 -51.83 -52.97
C ALA A 200 80.29 -52.05 -53.07
N GLN A 201 80.99 -52.28 -51.95
CA GLN A 201 82.42 -52.60 -51.93
C GLN A 201 82.73 -54.07 -52.26
N GLN A 202 81.72 -54.95 -52.19
CA GLN A 202 81.85 -56.37 -52.53
C GLN A 202 81.46 -56.68 -53.98
N ALA A 203 80.90 -55.71 -54.71
CA ALA A 203 80.55 -55.78 -56.12
C ALA A 203 81.70 -55.25 -57.00
#